data_AF-A0A2P6U492-F1
#
_entry.id   AF-A0A2P6U492-F1
#
_cell.length_a   1.000
_cell.length_b   1.000
_cell.length_c   1.000
_cell.angle_alpha   90.00
_cell.angle_beta   90.00
_cell.angle_gamma   90.00
#
_symmetry.space_group_name_H-M   'P 1'
#
loop_
_entity.id
_entity.type
_entity.pdbx_description
1 polymer ?
#
loop_
_entity_poly.entity_id
_entity_poly.type
_entity_poly.pdbx_seq_one_letter_code
_entity_poly.pdbx_strand_id
1 'polypeptide(L)'
;MLWNVYSMPGYARSQVLAEGVVYEAASLLVDVWTIEQQHEQRSSYRYSELPRNGLGPPCGFTGMTWSGFRPSDDQQQYGYNVPVNMYAYAALQRALELNRNIWRSDSFDQRATALADGVRQGIEKWGIVEVDGMRTYALEVDGLGGNLVSLLING
;
A
#
# COMPACT_ATOMS: atom_id res chain seq x y z
N MET A 1 0.22 -10.31 10.22
CA MET A 1 -0.28 -11.14 11.33
C MET A 1 -1.20 -12.26 10.87
N LEU A 2 -2.32 -11.99 10.18
CA LEU A 2 -3.28 -13.03 9.73
C LEU A 2 -2.63 -14.15 8.92
N TRP A 3 -1.69 -13.82 8.04
CA TRP A 3 -0.93 -14.82 7.29
C TRP A 3 -0.11 -15.77 8.16
N ASN A 4 0.45 -15.29 9.27
CA ASN A 4 1.19 -16.13 10.20
C ASN A 4 0.24 -17.08 10.94
N VAL A 5 -0.95 -16.59 11.34
CA VAL A 5 -2.01 -17.43 11.93
C VAL A 5 -2.45 -18.52 10.96
N TYR A 6 -2.58 -18.19 9.68
CA TYR A 6 -2.90 -19.17 8.63
C TYR A 6 -1.80 -20.23 8.43
N SER A 7 -0.53 -19.79 8.44
CA SER A 7 0.63 -20.62 8.13
C SER A 7 1.10 -21.50 9.30
N MET A 8 0.69 -21.20 10.54
CA MET A 8 1.04 -21.99 11.72
C MET A 8 0.09 -23.19 11.91
N PRO A 9 0.61 -24.36 12.35
CA PRO A 9 -0.22 -25.52 12.64
C PRO A 9 -1.07 -25.31 13.92
N GLY A 10 -2.37 -25.63 13.87
CA GLY A 10 -3.28 -25.54 15.03
C GLY A 10 -4.77 -25.57 14.68
N TYR A 11 -5.60 -26.05 15.61
CA TYR A 11 -7.04 -26.38 15.40
C TYR A 11 -7.96 -25.15 15.22
N ALA A 12 -7.67 -24.01 15.86
CA ALA A 12 -8.57 -22.85 15.85
C ALA A 12 -8.33 -21.85 14.71
N ARG A 13 -7.36 -22.09 13.81
CA ARG A 13 -6.91 -21.09 12.81
C ARG A 13 -8.00 -20.64 11.85
N SER A 14 -8.74 -21.58 11.28
CA SER A 14 -9.75 -21.32 10.27
C SER A 14 -10.99 -20.72 10.89
N GLN A 15 -11.27 -21.04 12.15
CA GLN A 15 -12.39 -20.46 12.90
C GLN A 15 -12.17 -18.97 13.11
N VAL A 16 -11.00 -18.57 13.64
CA VAL A 16 -10.65 -17.15 13.84
C VAL A 16 -10.61 -16.40 12.51
N LEU A 17 -9.96 -16.96 11.49
CA LEU A 17 -9.86 -16.30 10.18
C LEU A 17 -11.20 -16.22 9.43
N ALA A 18 -12.16 -17.09 9.75
CA ALA A 18 -13.50 -17.07 9.16
C ALA A 18 -14.47 -16.16 9.92
N GLU A 19 -14.07 -15.56 11.05
CA GLU A 19 -14.90 -14.58 11.74
C GLU A 19 -15.21 -13.40 10.81
N GLY A 20 -16.48 -12.98 10.77
CA GLY A 20 -16.94 -11.91 9.87
C GLY A 20 -16.14 -10.63 10.02
N VAL A 21 -15.77 -10.27 11.27
CA VAL A 21 -14.97 -9.08 11.56
C VAL A 21 -13.59 -9.11 10.89
N VAL A 22 -12.98 -10.29 10.72
CA VAL A 22 -11.67 -10.43 10.06
C VAL A 22 -11.80 -10.20 8.57
N TYR A 23 -12.84 -10.74 7.94
CA TYR A 23 -13.15 -10.49 6.53
C TYR A 23 -13.51 -9.02 6.29
N GLU A 24 -14.35 -8.44 7.14
CA GLU A 24 -14.76 -7.03 7.05
C GLU A 24 -13.55 -6.09 7.17
N ALA A 25 -12.66 -6.35 8.13
CA ALA A 25 -11.42 -5.58 8.28
C ALA A 25 -10.51 -5.69 7.05
N ALA A 26 -10.33 -6.89 6.50
CA ALA A 26 -9.55 -7.08 5.27
C ALA A 26 -10.19 -6.37 4.07
N SER A 27 -11.52 -6.44 3.94
CA SER A 27 -12.27 -5.79 2.87
C SER A 27 -12.16 -4.27 2.96
N LEU A 28 -12.29 -3.71 4.16
CA LEU A 28 -12.17 -2.28 4.42
C LEU A 28 -10.76 -1.79 4.08
N LEU A 29 -9.72 -2.55 4.41
CA LEU A 29 -8.35 -2.21 4.05
C LEU A 29 -8.17 -2.10 2.53
N VAL A 30 -8.72 -3.04 1.76
CA VAL A 30 -8.69 -2.98 0.28
C VAL A 30 -9.42 -1.74 -0.22
N ASP A 31 -10.56 -1.40 0.36
CA ASP A 31 -11.32 -0.19 -0.02
C ASP A 31 -10.56 1.09 0.28
N VAL A 32 -9.96 1.21 1.47
CA VAL A 32 -9.15 2.37 1.87
C VAL A 32 -7.95 2.53 0.93
N TRP A 33 -7.15 1.49 0.71
CA TRP A 33 -6.00 1.58 -0.19
C TRP A 33 -6.40 1.88 -1.63
N THR A 34 -7.57 1.42 -2.08
CA THR A 34 -8.12 1.77 -3.40
C THR A 34 -8.53 3.24 -3.48
N ILE A 35 -9.12 3.81 -2.42
CA ILE A 35 -9.42 5.26 -2.35
C ILE A 35 -8.12 6.06 -2.40
N GLU A 36 -7.11 5.62 -1.65
CA GLU A 36 -5.82 6.29 -1.54
C GLU A 36 -4.93 6.17 -2.79
N GLN A 37 -5.30 5.36 -3.80
CA GLN A 37 -4.70 5.47 -5.14
C GLN A 37 -5.05 6.79 -5.84
N GLN A 38 -6.15 7.45 -5.43
CA GLN A 38 -6.64 8.71 -5.96
C GLN A 38 -6.85 9.72 -4.82
N HIS A 39 -5.85 9.85 -3.96
CA HIS A 39 -5.89 10.68 -2.75
C HIS A 39 -6.44 12.08 -2.99
N GLU A 40 -5.92 12.77 -4.03
CA GLU A 40 -6.32 14.14 -4.40
C GLU A 40 -7.81 14.27 -4.74
N GLN A 41 -8.40 13.26 -5.40
CA GLN A 41 -9.77 13.35 -5.93
C GLN A 41 -10.82 12.67 -5.04
N ARG A 42 -10.41 11.64 -4.27
CA ARG A 42 -11.34 10.74 -3.59
C ARG A 42 -11.18 10.68 -2.08
N SER A 43 -10.01 11.03 -1.52
CA SER A 43 -9.80 10.91 -0.08
C SER A 43 -10.37 12.07 0.72
N SER A 44 -11.14 11.73 1.75
CA SER A 44 -11.59 12.67 2.78
C SER A 44 -10.62 12.78 3.95
N TYR A 45 -9.51 12.02 3.96
CA TYR A 45 -8.53 12.05 5.05
C TYR A 45 -7.87 13.42 5.15
N ARG A 46 -7.86 14.00 6.35
CA ARG A 46 -7.12 15.23 6.67
C ARG A 46 -6.49 15.09 8.04
N TYR A 47 -5.25 15.54 8.18
CA TYR A 47 -4.55 15.54 9.47
C TYR A 47 -3.77 16.84 9.68
N SER A 48 -3.94 17.50 10.83
CA SER A 48 -3.54 18.91 11.03
C SER A 48 -2.06 19.20 10.84
N GLU A 49 -1.19 18.21 11.05
CA GLU A 49 0.25 18.39 10.90
C GLU A 49 0.68 18.34 9.42
N LEU A 50 -0.13 17.75 8.54
CA LEU A 50 0.18 17.66 7.12
C LEU A 50 -0.02 19.02 6.41
N PRO A 51 0.76 19.30 5.36
CA PRO A 51 0.59 20.51 4.55
C PRO A 51 -0.77 20.54 3.84
N ARG A 52 -1.06 21.67 3.18
CA ARG A 52 -2.28 21.85 2.35
C ARG A 52 -3.57 21.60 3.14
N ASN A 53 -3.69 22.22 4.31
CA ASN A 53 -4.82 22.07 5.22
C ASN A 53 -5.07 20.60 5.61
N GLY A 54 -3.98 19.89 5.88
CA GLY A 54 -4.00 18.51 6.31
C GLY A 54 -4.16 17.47 5.20
N LEU A 55 -4.17 17.87 3.94
CA LEU A 55 -4.23 16.94 2.80
C LEU A 55 -2.88 16.22 2.58
N GLY A 56 -1.75 16.87 2.85
CA GLY A 56 -0.44 16.29 2.62
C GLY A 56 0.15 16.58 1.25
N PRO A 57 1.30 15.96 0.91
CA PRO A 57 2.06 16.29 -0.29
C PRO A 57 1.27 15.98 -1.58
N PRO A 58 1.37 16.83 -2.62
CA PRO A 58 0.69 16.60 -3.88
C PRO A 58 1.14 15.31 -4.55
N CYS A 59 0.22 14.65 -5.24
CA CYS A 59 0.51 13.42 -5.97
C CYS A 59 -0.26 13.29 -7.29
N GLY A 60 0.35 12.62 -8.26
CA GLY A 60 -0.26 12.14 -9.49
C GLY A 60 -0.67 10.67 -9.36
N PHE A 61 -1.57 10.19 -10.21
CA PHE A 61 -1.99 8.78 -10.17
C PHE A 61 -0.85 7.85 -10.62
N THR A 62 -0.47 6.92 -9.75
CA THR A 62 0.57 5.92 -10.05
C THR A 62 0.06 4.48 -10.04
N GLY A 63 -1.09 4.23 -9.40
CA GLY A 63 -1.55 2.89 -9.05
C GLY A 63 -1.04 2.41 -7.68
N MET A 64 -0.07 3.10 -7.06
CA MET A 64 0.31 2.87 -5.66
C MET A 64 -0.71 3.50 -4.70
N THR A 65 -0.75 3.03 -3.45
CA THR A 65 -1.55 3.67 -2.39
C THR A 65 -0.75 4.79 -1.74
N TRP A 66 -1.38 5.95 -1.56
CA TRP A 66 -0.81 7.11 -0.87
C TRP A 66 -0.71 6.86 0.64
N SER A 67 0.28 7.50 1.27
CA SER A 67 0.41 7.64 2.72
C SER A 67 0.97 9.01 3.09
N GLY A 68 0.43 9.61 4.16
CA GLY A 68 0.91 10.90 4.67
C GLY A 68 2.14 10.80 5.57
N PHE A 69 2.37 9.62 6.15
CA PHE A 69 3.40 9.39 7.16
C PHE A 69 4.19 8.12 6.89
N ARG A 70 5.47 8.13 7.28
CA ARG A 70 6.34 6.96 7.31
C ARG A 70 5.99 6.08 8.52
N PRO A 71 6.46 4.81 8.56
CA PRO A 71 6.37 3.99 9.77
C PRO A 71 7.08 4.57 11.00
N SER A 72 7.94 5.58 10.84
CA SER A 72 8.58 6.33 11.94
C SER A 72 7.71 7.47 12.50
N ASP A 73 6.49 7.65 11.97
CA ASP A 73 5.59 8.78 12.23
C ASP A 73 6.07 10.14 11.68
N ASP A 74 7.16 10.16 10.90
CA ASP A 74 7.57 11.36 10.15
C ASP A 74 6.68 11.59 8.93
N GLN A 75 6.40 12.86 8.61
CA GLN A 75 5.69 13.21 7.38
C GLN A 75 6.45 12.79 6.13
N GLN A 76 5.73 12.24 5.15
CA GLN A 76 6.30 11.95 3.84
C GLN A 76 6.57 13.24 3.06
N GLN A 77 7.70 13.27 2.35
CA GLN A 77 7.99 14.34 1.40
C GLN A 77 7.17 14.14 0.12
N TYR A 78 7.05 12.89 -0.34
CA TYR A 78 6.17 12.51 -1.44
C TYR A 78 5.26 11.37 -1.04
N GLY A 79 4.00 11.41 -1.47
CA GLY A 79 2.93 10.56 -0.93
C GLY A 79 3.06 9.05 -1.17
N TYR A 80 3.87 8.59 -2.13
CA TYR A 80 4.03 7.16 -2.39
C TYR A 80 5.35 6.64 -1.84
N ASN A 81 5.31 6.06 -0.65
CA ASN A 81 6.46 5.33 -0.09
C ASN A 81 6.59 3.98 -0.80
N VAL A 82 7.68 3.80 -1.56
CA VAL A 82 7.86 2.65 -2.45
C VAL A 82 8.08 1.36 -1.66
N PRO A 83 8.96 1.30 -0.63
CA PRO A 83 9.07 0.11 0.22
C PRO A 83 7.76 -0.31 0.90
N VAL A 84 6.97 0.65 1.39
CA VAL A 84 5.66 0.35 2.00
C VAL A 84 4.68 -0.18 0.96
N ASN A 85 4.69 0.34 -0.27
CA ASN A 85 3.88 -0.19 -1.36
C ASN A 85 4.31 -1.60 -1.79
N MET A 86 5.61 -1.92 -1.78
CA MET A 86 6.08 -3.31 -1.98
C MET A 86 5.55 -4.25 -0.89
N TYR A 87 5.55 -3.79 0.36
CA TYR A 87 4.96 -4.54 1.46
C TYR A 87 3.45 -4.71 1.30
N ALA A 88 2.74 -3.66 0.87
CA ALA A 88 1.31 -3.70 0.58
C ALA A 88 0.99 -4.72 -0.52
N TYR A 89 1.76 -4.75 -1.61
CA TYR A 89 1.63 -5.75 -2.66
C TYR A 89 1.77 -7.18 -2.10
N ALA A 90 2.82 -7.45 -1.31
CA ALA A 90 3.00 -8.76 -0.67
C ALA A 90 1.87 -9.11 0.30
N ALA A 91 1.31 -8.13 1.02
CA ALA A 91 0.16 -8.31 1.89
C ALA A 91 -1.12 -8.65 1.11
N LEU A 92 -1.36 -7.98 -0.04
CA LEU A 92 -2.49 -8.27 -0.92
C LEU A 92 -2.41 -9.68 -1.51
N GLN A 93 -1.22 -10.13 -1.92
CA GLN A 93 -1.02 -11.52 -2.39
C GLN A 93 -1.40 -12.55 -1.32
N ARG A 94 -1.03 -12.29 -0.06
CA ARG A 94 -1.43 -13.14 1.08
C ARG A 94 -2.93 -13.08 1.33
N ALA A 95 -3.55 -11.92 1.20
CA ALA A 95 -4.99 -11.75 1.37
C ALA A 95 -5.80 -12.47 0.28
N LEU A 96 -5.33 -12.47 -0.97
CA LEU A 96 -5.92 -13.25 -2.07
C LEU A 96 -5.85 -14.75 -1.78
N GLU A 97 -4.72 -15.24 -1.26
CA GLU A 97 -4.60 -16.65 -0.86
C GLU A 97 -5.52 -16.99 0.32
N LEU A 98 -5.68 -16.09 1.30
CA LEU A 98 -6.68 -16.27 2.36
C LEU A 98 -8.10 -16.31 1.79
N ASN A 99 -8.43 -15.42 0.84
CA ASN A 99 -9.72 -15.40 0.18
C ASN A 99 -10.00 -16.74 -0.51
N ARG A 100 -9.05 -17.26 -1.29
CA ARG A 100 -9.18 -18.55 -2.00
C ARG A 100 -9.52 -19.71 -1.05
N ASN A 101 -8.90 -19.73 0.13
CA ASN A 101 -9.00 -20.88 1.04
C ASN A 101 -10.09 -20.73 2.10
N ILE A 102 -10.40 -19.50 2.54
CA ILE A 102 -11.26 -19.23 3.70
C ILE A 102 -12.55 -18.52 3.29
N TRP A 103 -12.46 -17.30 2.75
CA TRP A 103 -13.63 -16.43 2.55
C TRP A 103 -14.41 -16.71 1.27
N ARG A 104 -13.71 -17.14 0.21
CA ARG A 104 -14.24 -17.49 -1.11
C ARG A 104 -15.18 -16.41 -1.68
N SER A 105 -14.78 -15.15 -1.54
CA SER A 105 -15.54 -14.00 -2.01
C SER A 105 -15.00 -13.51 -3.35
N ASP A 106 -15.79 -13.65 -4.41
CA ASP A 106 -15.44 -13.16 -5.75
C ASP A 106 -15.26 -11.64 -5.77
N SER A 107 -16.09 -10.91 -5.01
CA SER A 107 -15.99 -9.46 -4.90
C SER A 107 -14.69 -9.00 -4.24
N PHE A 108 -14.25 -9.71 -3.19
CA PHE A 108 -12.95 -9.44 -2.58
C PHE A 108 -11.81 -9.74 -3.56
N ASP A 109 -11.86 -10.88 -4.24
CA ASP A 109 -10.85 -11.32 -5.20
C ASP A 109 -10.61 -10.27 -6.29
N GLN A 110 -11.68 -9.79 -6.91
CA GLN A 110 -11.63 -8.80 -7.98
C GLN A 110 -11.00 -7.49 -7.52
N ARG A 111 -11.46 -6.94 -6.39
CA ARG A 111 -10.95 -5.66 -5.87
C ARG A 111 -9.49 -5.77 -5.43
N ALA A 112 -9.14 -6.81 -4.68
CA ALA A 112 -7.79 -7.00 -4.17
C ALA A 112 -6.80 -7.28 -5.31
N THR A 113 -7.20 -8.02 -6.35
CA THR A 113 -6.38 -8.27 -7.54
C THR A 113 -6.13 -6.96 -8.31
N ALA A 114 -7.18 -6.19 -8.58
CA ALA A 114 -7.05 -4.91 -9.27
C ALA A 114 -6.13 -3.93 -8.52
N LEU A 115 -6.26 -3.86 -7.20
CA LEU A 115 -5.38 -3.05 -6.36
C LEU A 115 -3.94 -3.56 -6.40
N ALA A 116 -3.72 -4.88 -6.27
CA ALA A 116 -2.37 -5.46 -6.31
C ALA A 116 -1.66 -5.22 -7.65
N ASP A 117 -2.39 -5.36 -8.76
CA ASP A 117 -1.86 -5.08 -10.09
C ASP A 117 -1.53 -3.59 -10.27
N GLY A 118 -2.39 -2.70 -9.80
CA GLY A 118 -2.13 -1.26 -9.81
C GLY A 118 -0.88 -0.90 -9.01
N VAL A 119 -0.73 -1.44 -7.80
CA VAL A 119 0.44 -1.20 -6.95
C VAL A 119 1.71 -1.71 -7.61
N ARG A 120 1.69 -2.95 -8.14
CA ARG A 120 2.85 -3.53 -8.84
C ARG A 120 3.26 -2.69 -10.04
N GLN A 121 2.33 -2.33 -10.91
CA GLN A 121 2.59 -1.48 -12.08
C GLN A 121 3.12 -0.11 -11.67
N GLY A 122 2.57 0.47 -10.59
CA GLY A 122 3.04 1.74 -10.05
C GLY A 122 4.48 1.68 -9.55
N ILE A 123 4.85 0.63 -8.81
CA ILE A 123 6.22 0.41 -8.35
C ILE A 123 7.18 0.24 -9.53
N GLU A 124 6.83 -0.60 -10.51
CA GLU A 124 7.68 -0.88 -11.67
C GLU A 124 7.92 0.38 -12.53
N LYS A 125 6.90 1.22 -12.69
CA LYS A 125 6.95 2.42 -13.52
C LYS A 125 7.58 3.62 -12.81
N TRP A 126 7.23 3.85 -11.56
CA TRP A 126 7.58 5.09 -10.84
C TRP A 126 8.61 4.87 -9.75
N GLY A 127 8.63 3.68 -9.13
CA GLY A 127 9.47 3.39 -7.98
C GLY A 127 10.95 3.18 -8.30
N ILE A 128 11.32 2.97 -9.56
CA ILE A 128 12.71 2.77 -10.00
C ILE A 128 13.21 4.03 -10.69
N VAL A 129 14.24 4.65 -10.12
CA VAL A 129 14.89 5.86 -10.61
C VAL A 129 16.36 5.59 -10.94
N GLU A 130 17.00 6.50 -11.68
CA GLU A 130 18.43 6.43 -11.97
C GLU A 130 19.21 7.38 -11.05
N VAL A 131 20.22 6.86 -10.37
CA VAL A 131 21.14 7.62 -9.51
C VAL A 131 22.56 7.21 -9.90
N ASP A 132 23.37 8.16 -10.35
CA ASP A 132 24.75 7.93 -10.81
C ASP A 132 24.88 6.78 -11.82
N GLY A 133 23.93 6.67 -12.75
CA GLY A 133 23.89 5.61 -13.77
C GLY A 133 23.42 4.23 -13.26
N MET A 134 23.00 4.13 -11.99
CA MET A 134 22.47 2.90 -11.39
C MET A 134 20.95 2.99 -11.19
N ARG A 135 20.24 1.92 -11.57
CA ARG A 135 18.80 1.78 -11.29
C ARG A 135 18.59 1.43 -9.82
N THR A 136 17.90 2.30 -9.11
CA THR A 136 17.69 2.22 -7.67
C THR A 136 16.21 2.41 -7.34
N TYR A 137 15.71 1.72 -6.32
CA TYR A 137 14.38 2.03 -5.80
C TYR A 137 14.41 3.34 -5.02
N ALA A 138 13.54 4.28 -5.39
CA ALA A 138 13.30 5.46 -4.58
C ALA A 138 12.71 5.05 -3.22
N LEU A 139 12.92 5.88 -2.20
CA LEU A 139 12.20 5.77 -0.93
C LEU A 139 10.76 6.28 -1.11
N GLU A 140 10.60 7.45 -1.75
CA GLU A 140 9.31 8.08 -1.99
C GLU A 140 9.23 8.66 -3.40
N VAL A 141 8.04 8.66 -3.99
CA VAL A 141 7.73 9.33 -5.26
C VAL A 141 6.37 10.00 -5.22
N ASP A 142 6.13 10.96 -6.11
CA ASP A 142 4.86 11.70 -6.18
C ASP A 142 4.00 11.36 -7.41
N GLY A 143 4.54 10.67 -8.42
CA GLY A 143 3.84 10.45 -9.69
C GLY A 143 3.73 11.69 -10.59
N LEU A 144 4.46 12.76 -10.25
CA LEU A 144 4.57 14.04 -10.96
C LEU A 144 6.02 14.33 -11.40
N GLY A 145 6.99 13.51 -10.97
CA GLY A 145 8.40 13.60 -11.33
C GLY A 145 9.32 13.78 -10.11
N GLY A 146 8.77 14.11 -8.95
CA GLY A 146 9.47 14.15 -7.68
C GLY A 146 9.78 12.75 -7.16
N ASN A 147 11.01 12.58 -6.71
CA ASN A 147 11.46 11.37 -6.04
C ASN A 147 12.44 11.72 -4.90
N LEU A 148 12.44 10.89 -3.87
CA LEU A 148 13.39 10.91 -2.77
C LEU A 148 14.09 9.56 -2.75
N VAL A 149 15.41 9.55 -2.86
CA VAL A 149 16.24 8.36 -2.66
C VAL A 149 16.86 8.46 -1.27
N SER A 150 16.92 7.34 -0.53
CA SER A 150 17.52 7.32 0.81
C SER A 150 18.99 7.77 0.77
N LEU A 151 19.37 8.65 1.71
CA LEU A 151 20.64 9.38 1.80
C LEU A 151 21.90 8.54 2.08
N LEU A 152 21.89 7.21 1.86
CA LEU A 152 23.13 6.42 1.93
C LEU A 152 24.02 6.58 0.68
N ILE A 153 23.66 7.48 -0.23
CA ILE A 153 24.46 7.87 -1.40
C ILE A 153 24.63 9.40 -1.39
N ASN A 154 25.14 9.95 -0.29
CA ASN A 154 25.93 11.17 -0.34
C ASN A 154 27.25 10.83 0.36
N GLY A 155 28.33 10.83 -0.43
CA GLY A 155 29.65 10.34 -0.06
C GLY A 155 30.34 11.10 1.05
#